data_AF-A0A2P4SYK3-F1
#
_entry.id   AF-A0A2P4SYK3-F1
#
_cell.length_a   1.000
_cell.length_b   1.000
_cell.length_c   1.000
_cell.angle_alpha   90.00
_cell.angle_beta   90.00
_cell.angle_gamma   90.00
#
_symmetry.space_group_name_H-M   'P 1'
#
loop_
_entity.id
_entity.type
_entity.pdbx_description
1 polymer ?
#
loop_
_entity_poly.entity_id
_entity_poly.type
_entity_poly.pdbx_seq_one_letter_code
_entity_poly.pdbx_strand_id
1 'polypeptide(L)'
;VPMDLSSPPYSLKDNGFERLEQAEKTKADLQLSKAIADEEYVKILREVTELNGAQEELNKESAMSNAAYEAELCVLNQENAELKREIEKLKEELSECCSALSQDGKIKKKVAEMKVVFTNMEDTEGDFPDMNTRCVFSVTTRIPFKLNQNHALLTLEDEEVAQRLTKMGKHTVNLDGTTADVKVVPLTVGMGVKFELHVTISGKKISVSEIPELPIPDEWMRDKLELNFYKSEHGGGEVENIKYDRRSRTAVITFTRPG
;
A
#
# COMPACT_ATOMS: atom_id res chain seq x y z
N VAL A 1 49.45 -65.38 109.27
CA VAL A 1 48.25 -64.51 109.09
C VAL A 1 47.94 -64.50 107.59
N PRO A 2 46.67 -64.69 107.20
CA PRO A 2 46.25 -65.15 105.88
C PRO A 2 46.14 -64.03 104.83
N MET A 3 45.86 -64.48 103.60
CA MET A 3 45.74 -63.76 102.32
C MET A 3 44.93 -62.46 102.35
N ASP A 4 45.28 -61.52 101.46
CA ASP A 4 44.35 -61.12 100.40
C ASP A 4 45.12 -60.60 99.17
N LEU A 5 45.24 -61.45 98.15
CA LEU A 5 45.56 -61.04 96.78
C LEU A 5 44.21 -60.82 96.07
N SER A 6 43.58 -59.69 96.37
CA SER A 6 42.41 -59.22 95.64
C SER A 6 42.83 -58.76 94.24
N SER A 7 42.73 -59.71 93.32
CA SER A 7 42.38 -59.63 91.90
C SER A 7 42.38 -58.23 91.23
N PRO A 8 43.04 -58.07 90.07
CA PRO A 8 42.87 -56.87 89.25
C PRO A 8 41.42 -56.81 88.72
N PRO A 9 40.80 -55.63 88.56
CA PRO A 9 39.39 -55.54 88.21
C PRO A 9 39.17 -56.03 86.78
N TYR A 10 38.40 -57.11 86.64
CA TYR A 10 38.00 -57.70 85.36
C TYR A 10 36.99 -56.83 84.55
N SER A 11 36.61 -55.64 85.02
CA SER A 11 35.59 -54.78 84.39
C SER A 11 36.10 -53.87 83.26
N LEU A 12 37.42 -53.79 83.03
CA LEU A 12 38.00 -52.92 82.00
C LEU A 12 38.13 -53.60 80.63
N LYS A 13 38.12 -54.94 80.56
CA LYS A 13 38.29 -55.70 79.31
C LYS A 13 36.99 -55.82 78.51
N ASP A 14 35.86 -56.07 79.16
CA ASP A 14 34.55 -56.21 78.49
C ASP A 14 34.05 -54.89 77.88
N ASN A 15 34.25 -53.77 78.59
CA ASN A 15 33.95 -52.42 78.07
C ASN A 15 34.88 -52.04 76.89
N GLY A 16 36.09 -52.61 76.82
CA GLY A 16 37.00 -52.40 75.70
C GLY A 16 36.50 -53.02 74.39
N PHE A 17 35.97 -54.24 74.46
CA PHE A 17 35.50 -55.01 73.32
C PHE A 17 34.19 -54.47 72.74
N GLU A 18 33.22 -54.15 73.60
CA GLU A 18 31.92 -53.58 73.18
C GLU A 18 32.09 -52.21 72.49
N ARG A 19 33.03 -51.38 72.97
CA ARG A 19 33.38 -50.11 72.30
C ARG A 19 34.07 -50.34 70.95
N LEU A 20 34.88 -51.39 70.81
CA LEU A 20 35.54 -51.73 69.55
C LEU A 20 34.50 -52.18 68.52
N GLU A 21 33.57 -53.06 68.90
CA GLU A 21 32.46 -53.50 68.06
C GLU A 21 31.57 -52.33 67.61
N GLN A 22 31.22 -51.42 68.53
CA GLN A 22 30.47 -50.21 68.20
C GLN A 22 31.24 -49.28 67.24
N ALA A 23 32.55 -49.16 67.41
CA ALA A 23 33.40 -48.38 66.52
C ALA A 23 33.51 -49.01 65.12
N GLU A 24 33.60 -50.34 65.02
CA GLU A 24 33.61 -51.06 63.74
C GLU A 24 32.29 -50.93 63.01
N LYS A 25 31.16 -51.02 63.70
CA LYS A 25 29.83 -50.77 63.14
C LYS A 25 29.71 -49.34 62.61
N THR A 26 30.11 -48.36 63.41
CA THR A 26 30.08 -46.93 63.01
C THR A 26 30.98 -46.67 61.80
N LYS A 27 32.14 -47.31 61.73
CA LYS A 27 33.05 -47.22 60.57
C LYS A 27 32.39 -47.80 59.32
N ALA A 28 31.73 -48.95 59.41
CA ALA A 28 31.03 -49.56 58.28
C ALA A 28 29.86 -48.67 57.79
N ASP A 29 29.07 -48.13 58.72
CA ASP A 29 27.96 -47.22 58.40
C ASP A 29 28.46 -45.94 57.73
N LEU A 30 29.57 -45.36 58.21
CA LEU A 30 30.22 -44.20 57.59
C LEU A 30 30.77 -44.50 56.19
N GLN A 31 31.34 -45.69 55.99
CA GLN A 31 31.83 -46.11 54.67
C GLN A 31 30.68 -46.27 53.67
N LEU A 32 29.56 -46.84 54.11
CA LEU A 32 28.35 -46.95 53.28
C LEU A 32 27.78 -45.58 52.95
N SER A 33 27.64 -44.70 53.93
CA SER A 33 27.16 -43.32 53.71
C SER A 33 28.06 -42.53 52.76
N LYS A 34 29.39 -42.69 52.87
CA LYS A 34 30.33 -42.08 51.94
C LYS A 34 30.15 -42.60 50.51
N ALA A 35 30.02 -43.92 50.33
CA ALA A 35 29.84 -44.52 49.00
C ALA A 35 28.56 -44.01 48.32
N ILE A 36 27.47 -43.88 49.08
CA ILE A 36 26.21 -43.30 48.59
C ILE A 36 26.42 -41.84 48.16
N ALA A 37 27.09 -41.03 48.99
CA ALA A 37 27.37 -39.63 48.68
C ALA A 37 28.28 -39.46 47.44
N ASP A 38 29.29 -40.32 47.28
CA ASP A 38 30.20 -40.31 46.12
C ASP A 38 29.43 -40.68 44.83
N GLU A 39 28.50 -41.65 44.88
CA GLU A 39 27.65 -42.01 43.74
C GLU A 39 26.68 -40.89 43.36
N GLU A 40 26.06 -40.23 44.35
CA GLU A 40 25.22 -39.05 44.14
C GLU A 40 26.00 -37.89 43.53
N TYR A 41 27.23 -37.64 43.99
CA TYR A 41 28.11 -36.62 43.44
C TYR A 41 28.43 -36.87 41.96
N VAL A 42 28.75 -38.11 41.59
CA VAL A 42 29.00 -38.49 40.19
C VAL A 42 27.75 -38.31 39.33
N LYS A 43 26.57 -38.63 39.86
CA LYS A 43 25.30 -38.44 39.15
C LYS A 43 25.03 -36.95 38.90
N ILE A 44 25.20 -36.10 39.92
CA ILE A 44 25.06 -34.64 39.79
C ILE A 44 26.06 -34.09 38.78
N LEU A 45 27.33 -34.52 38.84
CA LEU A 45 28.35 -34.05 37.91
C LEU A 45 27.99 -34.38 36.45
N ARG A 46 27.46 -35.58 36.19
CA ARG A 46 26.99 -35.99 34.87
C ARG A 46 25.83 -35.11 34.39
N GLU A 47 24.83 -34.89 35.23
CA GLU A 47 23.67 -34.06 34.90
C GLU A 47 24.09 -32.61 34.60
N VAL A 48 25.03 -32.06 35.38
CA VAL A 48 25.60 -30.72 35.11
C VAL A 48 26.32 -30.68 33.76
N THR A 49 27.08 -31.72 33.40
CA THR A 49 27.75 -31.75 32.09
C THR A 49 26.76 -31.85 30.92
N GLU A 50 25.68 -32.63 31.08
CA GLU A 50 24.62 -32.74 30.07
C GLU A 50 23.85 -31.43 29.91
N LEU A 51 23.48 -30.78 31.02
CA LEU A 51 22.81 -29.48 31.01
C LEU A 51 23.68 -28.38 30.39
N ASN A 52 24.97 -28.35 30.70
CA ASN A 52 25.89 -27.40 30.06
C ASN A 52 25.99 -27.63 28.55
N GLY A 53 26.08 -28.88 28.10
CA GLY A 53 26.08 -29.20 26.67
C GLY A 53 24.80 -28.75 25.97
N ALA A 54 23.64 -29.02 26.57
CA ALA A 54 22.36 -28.58 26.04
C ALA A 54 22.23 -27.04 25.99
N GLN A 55 22.73 -26.34 27.01
CA GLN A 55 22.76 -24.88 27.04
C GLN A 55 23.66 -24.30 25.95
N GLU A 56 24.80 -24.92 25.68
CA GLU A 56 25.72 -24.48 24.62
C GLU A 56 25.09 -24.63 23.23
N GLU A 57 24.43 -25.75 22.96
CA GLU A 57 23.71 -25.96 21.69
C GLU A 57 22.55 -24.99 21.51
N LEU A 58 21.76 -24.75 22.56
CA LEU A 58 20.70 -23.74 22.55
C LEU A 58 21.25 -22.34 22.24
N ASN A 59 22.39 -21.98 22.84
CA ASN A 59 23.04 -20.70 22.59
C ASN A 59 23.55 -20.59 21.15
N LYS A 60 24.10 -21.66 20.58
CA LYS A 60 24.54 -21.70 19.16
C LYS A 60 23.36 -21.53 18.22
N GLU A 61 22.26 -22.26 18.45
CA GLU A 61 21.05 -22.17 17.63
C GLU A 61 20.44 -20.76 17.70
N SER A 62 20.36 -20.17 18.90
CA SER A 62 19.91 -18.80 19.09
C SER A 62 20.80 -17.80 18.35
N ALA A 63 22.12 -17.95 18.43
CA ALA A 63 23.07 -17.07 17.73
C ALA A 63 22.94 -17.17 16.21
N MET A 64 22.81 -18.38 15.66
CA MET A 64 22.59 -18.57 14.21
C MET A 64 21.26 -17.97 13.75
N SER A 65 20.20 -18.19 14.52
CA SER A 65 18.87 -17.63 14.24
C SER A 65 18.89 -16.10 14.24
N ASN A 66 19.49 -15.49 15.26
CA ASN A 66 19.63 -14.04 15.34
C ASN A 66 20.45 -13.47 14.18
N ALA A 67 21.57 -14.10 13.82
CA ALA A 67 22.39 -13.67 12.68
C ALA A 67 21.60 -13.76 11.35
N ALA A 68 20.77 -14.77 11.18
CA ALA A 68 19.89 -14.89 10.01
C ALA A 68 18.86 -13.76 9.95
N TYR A 69 18.18 -13.46 11.07
CA TYR A 69 17.22 -12.36 11.14
C TYR A 69 17.88 -10.99 10.92
N GLU A 70 19.08 -10.77 11.47
CA GLU A 70 19.84 -9.53 11.24
C GLU A 70 20.22 -9.35 9.77
N ALA A 71 20.62 -10.44 9.10
CA ALA A 71 20.92 -10.41 7.66
C ALA A 71 19.67 -10.07 6.82
N GLU A 72 18.53 -10.68 7.13
CA GLU A 72 17.26 -10.40 6.45
C GLU A 72 16.81 -8.94 6.66
N LEU A 73 16.91 -8.43 7.89
CA LEU A 73 16.64 -7.03 8.21
C LEU A 73 17.57 -6.07 7.45
N CYS A 74 18.84 -6.43 7.25
CA CYS A 74 19.79 -5.62 6.49
C CYS A 74 19.36 -5.50 5.02
N VAL A 75 19.00 -6.62 4.38
CA VAL A 75 18.50 -6.65 2.99
C VAL A 75 17.24 -5.83 2.85
N LEU A 76 16.25 -6.03 3.72
CA LEU A 76 14.98 -5.32 3.67
C LEU A 76 15.16 -3.79 3.87
N ASN A 77 16.06 -3.39 4.76
CA ASN A 77 16.39 -1.98 4.97
C ASN A 77 17.08 -1.37 3.74
N GLN A 78 17.95 -2.12 3.08
CA GLN A 78 18.58 -1.67 1.83
C GLN A 78 17.55 -1.48 0.72
N GLU A 79 16.66 -2.45 0.50
CA GLU A 79 15.59 -2.35 -0.49
C GLU A 79 14.64 -1.18 -0.21
N ASN A 80 14.27 -0.97 1.05
CA ASN A 80 13.46 0.19 1.45
C ASN A 80 14.17 1.52 1.17
N ALA A 81 15.49 1.60 1.35
CA ALA A 81 16.27 2.79 1.02
C ALA A 81 16.36 3.03 -0.50
N GLU A 82 16.41 1.98 -1.30
CA GLU A 82 16.36 2.03 -2.77
C GLU A 82 14.99 2.49 -3.27
N LEU A 83 13.91 1.88 -2.80
CA LEU A 83 12.54 2.27 -3.15
C LEU A 83 12.26 3.72 -2.77
N LYS A 84 12.71 4.16 -1.60
CA LYS A 84 12.55 5.55 -1.17
C LYS A 84 13.28 6.53 -2.09
N ARG A 85 14.48 6.17 -2.59
CA ARG A 85 15.20 6.98 -3.58
C ARG A 85 14.47 7.03 -4.92
N GLU A 86 13.93 5.90 -5.39
CA GLU A 86 13.19 5.88 -6.65
C GLU A 86 11.89 6.68 -6.56
N ILE A 87 11.18 6.61 -5.43
CA ILE A 87 9.99 7.45 -5.20
C ILE A 87 10.34 8.94 -5.27
N GLU A 88 11.44 9.35 -4.65
CA GLU A 88 11.84 10.77 -4.67
C GLU A 88 12.25 11.21 -6.06
N LYS A 89 13.01 10.38 -6.78
CA LYS A 89 13.38 10.61 -8.19
C LYS A 89 12.15 10.74 -9.09
N LEU A 90 11.20 9.82 -8.99
CA LEU A 90 9.96 9.87 -9.78
C LEU A 90 9.12 11.11 -9.45
N LYS A 91 9.11 11.55 -8.19
CA LYS A 91 8.46 12.81 -7.80
C LYS A 91 9.15 14.02 -8.43
N GLU A 92 10.47 14.05 -8.42
CA GLU A 92 11.25 15.12 -9.04
C GLU A 92 11.01 15.17 -10.55
N GLU A 93 11.10 14.03 -11.24
CA GLU A 93 10.79 13.89 -12.67
C GLU A 93 9.35 14.33 -12.99
N LEU A 94 8.38 13.94 -12.16
CA LEU A 94 6.99 14.37 -12.32
C LEU A 94 6.85 15.88 -12.14
N SER A 95 7.54 16.47 -11.16
CA SER A 95 7.52 17.91 -10.92
C SER A 95 8.16 18.70 -12.07
N GLU A 96 9.28 18.19 -12.60
CA GLU A 96 10.01 18.78 -13.71
C GLU A 96 9.16 18.71 -14.99
N CYS A 97 8.54 17.56 -15.26
CA CYS A 97 7.61 17.37 -16.37
C CYS A 97 6.37 18.28 -16.25
N CYS A 98 5.79 18.42 -15.05
CA CYS A 98 4.69 19.37 -14.80
C CYS A 98 5.11 20.82 -15.02
N SER A 99 6.34 21.19 -14.64
CA SER A 99 6.86 22.55 -14.84
C SER A 99 7.11 22.88 -16.30
N ALA A 100 7.64 21.91 -17.08
CA ALA A 100 7.83 22.02 -18.52
C ALA A 100 6.49 22.19 -19.26
N LEU A 101 5.48 21.39 -18.89
CA LEU A 101 4.12 21.50 -19.44
C LEU A 101 3.42 22.82 -19.04
N SER A 102 3.77 23.43 -17.90
CA SER A 102 3.21 24.73 -17.49
C SER A 102 3.72 25.91 -18.33
N GLN A 103 4.85 25.79 -19.03
CA GLN A 103 5.35 26.81 -19.96
C GLN A 103 4.78 26.65 -21.37
N ASP A 104 4.59 25.42 -21.84
CA ASP A 104 4.10 25.14 -23.21
C ASP A 104 2.57 24.88 -23.32
N GLY A 105 1.86 24.73 -22.19
CA GLY A 105 0.48 24.23 -22.17
C GLY A 105 -0.60 25.22 -21.76
N LYS A 106 -0.35 26.54 -21.69
CA LYS A 106 -1.41 27.51 -21.37
C LYS A 106 -2.30 27.76 -22.59
N ILE A 107 -3.18 26.82 -22.91
CA ILE A 107 -4.35 27.09 -23.76
C ILE A 107 -5.34 27.93 -22.95
N LYS A 108 -5.10 29.24 -22.86
CA LYS A 108 -6.09 30.22 -22.41
C LYS A 108 -7.06 30.50 -23.55
N LYS A 109 -7.87 29.50 -23.92
CA LYS A 109 -9.01 29.75 -24.82
C LYS A 109 -10.18 30.16 -23.96
N LYS A 110 -10.68 31.38 -24.13
CA LYS A 110 -11.97 31.81 -23.61
C LYS A 110 -13.01 30.94 -24.34
N VAL A 111 -13.39 29.82 -23.74
CA VAL A 111 -14.42 28.94 -24.31
C VAL A 111 -15.73 29.70 -24.12
N ALA A 112 -16.29 30.19 -25.21
CA ALA A 112 -17.65 30.74 -25.19
C ALA A 112 -18.61 29.66 -24.68
N GLU A 113 -19.76 30.09 -24.16
CA GLU A 113 -20.81 29.19 -23.70
C GLU A 113 -21.06 28.08 -24.74
N MET A 114 -20.70 26.84 -24.39
CA MET A 114 -20.62 25.74 -25.34
C MET A 114 -21.89 24.91 -25.23
N LYS A 115 -22.65 24.82 -26.32
CA LYS A 115 -23.80 23.91 -26.40
C LYS A 115 -23.29 22.48 -26.39
N VAL A 116 -23.46 21.81 -25.26
CA VAL A 116 -23.21 20.36 -25.16
C VAL A 116 -24.30 19.62 -25.92
N VAL A 117 -23.90 18.58 -26.66
CA VAL A 117 -24.82 17.65 -27.31
C VAL A 117 -24.65 16.32 -26.63
N PHE A 118 -25.75 15.80 -26.07
CA PHE A 118 -25.76 14.48 -25.48
C PHE A 118 -25.58 13.45 -26.60
N THR A 119 -24.49 12.68 -26.55
CA THR A 119 -24.17 11.71 -27.60
C THR A 119 -24.84 10.37 -27.35
N ASN A 120 -24.61 9.74 -26.19
CA ASN A 120 -25.19 8.45 -25.81
C ASN A 120 -25.16 8.26 -24.28
N MET A 121 -26.07 7.42 -23.77
CA MET A 121 -26.04 6.84 -22.42
C MET A 121 -25.67 5.36 -22.57
N GLU A 122 -24.71 4.87 -21.81
CA GLU A 122 -24.39 3.43 -21.74
C GLU A 122 -24.66 2.94 -20.33
N ASP A 123 -25.54 1.96 -20.22
CA ASP A 123 -25.71 1.20 -18.98
C ASP A 123 -24.49 0.28 -18.85
N THR A 124 -23.69 0.48 -17.81
CA THR A 124 -22.60 -0.45 -17.52
C THR A 124 -23.19 -1.71 -16.90
N GLU A 125 -23.16 -2.84 -17.62
CA GLU A 125 -23.54 -4.18 -17.14
C GLU A 125 -22.54 -4.74 -16.09
N GLY A 126 -22.02 -3.88 -15.21
CA GLY A 126 -21.10 -4.25 -14.16
C GLY A 126 -21.79 -4.25 -12.81
N ASP A 127 -21.56 -5.30 -12.02
CA ASP A 127 -21.99 -5.49 -10.63
C ASP A 127 -21.26 -4.54 -9.66
N PHE A 128 -21.03 -3.28 -10.08
CA PHE A 128 -20.40 -2.25 -9.29
C PHE A 128 -21.48 -1.56 -8.44
N PRO A 129 -21.37 -1.60 -7.09
CA PRO A 129 -22.32 -0.91 -6.21
C PRO A 129 -22.23 0.63 -6.30
N ASP A 130 -21.34 1.16 -7.15
CA ASP A 130 -21.03 2.57 -7.22
C ASP A 130 -21.93 3.24 -8.26
N MET A 131 -23.07 3.77 -7.77
CA MET A 131 -24.13 4.46 -8.53
C MET A 131 -23.68 5.84 -9.04
N ASN A 132 -22.41 5.98 -9.42
CA ASN A 132 -21.81 7.24 -9.83
C ASN A 132 -21.98 7.45 -11.33
N THR A 133 -22.47 8.61 -11.72
CA THR A 133 -22.60 8.97 -13.13
C THR A 133 -21.24 9.38 -13.67
N ARG A 134 -20.73 8.64 -14.65
CA ARG A 134 -19.49 8.99 -15.35
C ARG A 134 -19.83 9.78 -16.61
N CYS A 135 -19.39 11.03 -16.66
CA CYS A 135 -19.52 11.90 -17.82
C CYS A 135 -18.16 12.05 -18.51
N VAL A 136 -18.13 11.90 -19.83
CA VAL A 136 -16.93 12.15 -20.64
C VAL A 136 -17.24 13.29 -21.61
N PHE A 137 -16.60 14.43 -21.41
CA PHE A 137 -16.74 15.58 -22.31
C PHE A 137 -15.52 15.63 -23.22
N SER A 138 -15.73 15.52 -24.53
CA SER A 138 -14.65 15.66 -25.50
C SER A 138 -14.71 17.01 -26.21
N VAL A 139 -13.56 17.68 -26.28
CA VAL A 139 -13.35 18.88 -27.08
C VAL A 139 -12.37 18.52 -28.17
N THR A 140 -12.87 18.41 -29.40
CA THR A 140 -12.03 18.16 -30.57
C THR A 140 -11.84 19.47 -31.31
N THR A 141 -10.59 19.92 -31.41
CA THR A 141 -10.27 21.10 -32.21
C THR A 141 -10.31 20.76 -33.70
N ARG A 142 -11.20 21.43 -34.45
CA ARG A 142 -11.15 21.37 -35.92
C ARG A 142 -9.97 22.21 -36.38
N ILE A 143 -9.04 21.63 -37.13
CA ILE A 143 -7.91 22.37 -37.69
C ILE A 143 -8.41 23.14 -38.91
N PRO A 144 -8.41 24.48 -38.89
CA PRO A 144 -8.71 25.25 -40.08
C PRO A 144 -7.52 25.14 -41.04
N PHE A 145 -7.67 24.39 -42.13
CA PHE A 145 -6.75 24.48 -43.25
C PHE A 145 -7.26 25.53 -44.24
N LYS A 146 -6.35 26.31 -44.81
CA LYS A 146 -6.67 27.31 -45.84
C LYS A 146 -6.30 26.73 -47.20
N LEU A 147 -7.29 26.64 -48.09
CA LEU A 147 -7.06 26.39 -49.51
C LEU A 147 -6.76 27.74 -50.18
N ASN A 148 -5.65 27.80 -50.92
CA ASN A 148 -5.33 28.96 -51.74
C ASN A 148 -6.19 28.94 -53.02
N GLN A 149 -6.30 30.07 -53.72
CA GLN A 149 -7.19 30.25 -54.89
C GLN A 149 -6.98 29.24 -56.04
N ASN A 150 -5.85 28.52 -56.07
CA ASN A 150 -5.52 27.54 -57.12
C ASN A 150 -5.38 26.11 -56.59
N HIS A 151 -5.82 25.85 -55.36
CA HIS A 151 -5.78 24.52 -54.75
C HIS A 151 -7.20 23.96 -54.61
N ALA A 152 -7.33 22.65 -54.80
CA ALA A 152 -8.56 21.91 -54.51
C ALA A 152 -8.25 20.78 -53.54
N LEU A 153 -9.21 20.48 -52.65
CA LEU A 153 -9.15 19.30 -51.79
C LEU A 153 -10.05 18.23 -52.41
N LEU A 154 -9.48 17.05 -52.60
CA LEU A 154 -10.21 15.87 -53.08
C LEU A 154 -10.25 14.83 -51.96
N THR A 155 -11.45 14.37 -51.64
CA THR A 155 -11.67 13.23 -50.75
C THR A 155 -12.01 12.02 -51.61
N LEU A 156 -11.32 10.91 -51.38
CA LEU A 156 -11.52 9.65 -52.11
C LEU A 156 -12.06 8.61 -51.13
N GLU A 157 -12.98 7.79 -51.60
CA GLU A 157 -13.58 6.72 -50.78
C GLU A 157 -12.58 5.58 -50.53
N ASP A 158 -11.78 5.25 -51.56
CA ASP A 158 -10.79 4.17 -51.49
C ASP A 158 -9.38 4.75 -51.27
N GLU A 159 -8.74 4.28 -50.21
CA GLU A 159 -7.38 4.67 -49.84
C GLU A 159 -6.36 4.30 -50.92
N GLU A 160 -6.50 3.16 -51.59
CA GLU A 160 -5.54 2.71 -52.61
C GLU A 160 -5.50 3.67 -53.81
N VAL A 161 -6.65 4.24 -54.16
CA VAL A 161 -6.76 5.24 -55.23
C VAL A 161 -6.03 6.52 -54.82
N ALA A 162 -6.20 6.97 -53.58
CA ALA A 162 -5.51 8.14 -53.05
C ALA A 162 -3.98 7.97 -53.05
N GLN A 163 -3.49 6.82 -52.60
CA GLN A 163 -2.06 6.52 -52.57
C GLN A 163 -1.45 6.48 -53.98
N ARG A 164 -2.13 5.86 -54.95
CA ARG A 164 -1.68 5.81 -56.36
C ARG A 164 -1.57 7.21 -56.97
N LEU A 165 -2.59 8.05 -56.79
CA LEU A 165 -2.58 9.42 -57.31
C LEU A 165 -1.46 10.25 -56.69
N THR A 166 -1.23 10.08 -55.40
CA THR A 166 -0.15 10.75 -54.66
C THR A 166 1.23 10.30 -55.12
N LYS A 167 1.41 8.99 -55.39
CA LYS A 167 2.68 8.41 -55.85
C LYS A 167 3.05 8.87 -57.27
N MET A 168 2.06 9.09 -58.14
CA MET A 168 2.26 9.64 -59.47
C MET A 168 2.59 11.14 -59.44
N GLY A 169 2.06 11.89 -58.47
CA GLY A 169 2.44 13.27 -58.15
C GLY A 169 2.01 14.36 -59.14
N LYS A 170 2.05 14.10 -60.45
CA LYS A 170 1.55 14.99 -61.52
C LYS A 170 0.53 14.26 -62.39
N HIS A 171 -0.56 14.95 -62.71
CA HIS A 171 -1.62 14.45 -63.56
C HIS A 171 -2.03 15.52 -64.56
N THR A 172 -2.10 15.16 -65.83
CA THR A 172 -2.63 16.05 -66.86
C THR A 172 -4.14 15.84 -66.94
N VAL A 173 -4.91 16.89 -66.68
CA VAL A 173 -6.37 16.88 -66.78
C VAL A 173 -6.82 17.72 -67.97
N ASN A 174 -7.87 17.28 -68.64
CA ASN A 174 -8.51 18.02 -69.72
C ASN A 174 -9.73 18.75 -69.14
N LEU A 175 -9.68 20.08 -69.13
CA LEU A 175 -10.75 20.97 -68.68
C LEU A 175 -11.29 21.70 -69.90
N ASP A 176 -12.38 21.19 -70.47
CA ASP A 176 -13.14 21.79 -71.57
C ASP A 176 -12.27 22.31 -72.73
N GLY A 177 -11.36 21.46 -73.22
CA GLY A 177 -10.51 21.74 -74.39
C GLY A 177 -9.15 22.33 -74.05
N THR A 178 -8.88 22.62 -72.77
CA THR A 178 -7.55 23.04 -72.30
C THR A 178 -6.93 21.94 -71.43
N THR A 179 -5.71 21.51 -71.77
CA THR A 179 -4.96 20.55 -70.95
C THR A 179 -4.14 21.30 -69.90
N ALA A 180 -4.25 20.87 -68.64
CA ALA A 180 -3.55 21.47 -67.51
C ALA A 180 -2.87 20.39 -66.66
N ASP A 181 -1.63 20.66 -66.25
CA ASP A 181 -0.90 19.80 -65.32
C ASP A 181 -1.24 20.18 -63.89
N VAL A 182 -1.78 19.22 -63.14
CA VAL A 182 -2.14 19.37 -61.73
C VAL A 182 -1.18 18.55 -60.89
N LYS A 183 -0.70 19.15 -59.81
CA LYS A 183 0.13 18.46 -58.82
C LYS A 183 -0.75 17.91 -57.70
N VAL A 184 -0.65 16.62 -57.45
CA VAL A 184 -1.29 15.96 -56.31
C VAL A 184 -0.26 15.82 -55.20
N VAL A 185 -0.60 16.33 -54.02
CA VAL A 185 0.26 16.31 -52.83
C VAL A 185 -0.58 15.74 -51.68
N PRO A 186 -0.05 14.80 -50.88
CA PRO A 186 -0.79 14.29 -49.75
C PRO A 186 -1.01 15.42 -48.75
N LEU A 187 -2.25 15.59 -48.30
CA LEU A 187 -2.57 16.58 -47.29
C LEU A 187 -2.22 16.02 -45.91
N THR A 188 -1.07 16.43 -45.38
CA THR A 188 -0.77 16.27 -43.96
C THR A 188 -1.55 17.32 -43.17
N VAL A 189 -2.78 16.99 -42.79
CA VAL A 189 -3.49 17.77 -41.76
C VAL A 189 -2.76 17.52 -40.44
N GLY A 190 -2.46 18.58 -39.70
CA GLY A 190 -1.88 18.42 -38.36
C GLY A 190 -2.77 17.52 -37.49
N MET A 191 -2.20 16.93 -36.44
CA MET A 191 -3.02 16.19 -35.48
C MET A 191 -3.79 17.22 -34.63
N GLY A 192 -5.12 17.25 -34.75
CA GLY A 192 -5.96 18.10 -33.91
C GLY A 192 -5.86 17.63 -32.47
N VAL A 193 -5.81 18.56 -31.52
CA VAL A 193 -5.85 18.18 -30.10
C VAL A 193 -7.28 17.79 -29.77
N LYS A 194 -7.45 16.54 -29.31
CA LYS A 194 -8.65 16.06 -28.64
C LYS A 194 -8.39 16.12 -27.14
N PHE A 195 -9.18 16.92 -26.44
CA PHE A 195 -9.17 17.00 -24.99
C PHE A 195 -10.38 16.22 -24.46
N GLU A 196 -10.18 15.36 -23.48
CA GLU A 196 -11.25 14.65 -22.80
C GLU A 196 -11.25 15.01 -21.31
N LEU A 197 -12.40 15.47 -20.83
CA LEU A 197 -12.66 15.70 -19.41
C LEU A 197 -13.51 14.55 -18.89
N HIS A 198 -12.93 13.75 -18.01
CA HIS A 198 -13.66 12.71 -17.29
C HIS A 198 -14.15 13.29 -15.96
N VAL A 199 -15.46 13.32 -15.78
CA VAL A 199 -16.11 13.76 -14.54
C VAL A 199 -16.86 12.57 -13.96
N THR A 200 -16.59 12.25 -12.70
CA THR A 200 -17.38 11.29 -11.93
C THR A 200 -18.25 12.05 -10.95
N ILE A 201 -19.56 11.95 -11.12
CA ILE A 201 -20.54 12.56 -10.24
C ILE A 201 -21.01 11.50 -9.27
N SER A 202 -20.86 11.76 -7.97
CA SER A 202 -21.28 10.81 -6.95
C SER A 202 -22.80 10.74 -6.87
N GLY A 203 -23.39 9.55 -6.99
CA GLY A 203 -24.84 9.37 -6.82
C GLY A 203 -25.29 9.52 -5.37
N LYS A 204 -24.37 9.35 -4.41
CA LYS A 204 -24.65 9.32 -2.96
C LYS A 204 -24.03 10.47 -2.18
N LYS A 205 -23.20 11.31 -2.80
CA LYS A 205 -22.45 12.34 -2.06
C LYS A 205 -22.71 13.71 -2.65
N ILE A 206 -23.05 14.65 -1.78
CA ILE A 206 -23.19 16.06 -2.13
C ILE A 206 -22.21 16.90 -1.33
N SER A 207 -21.75 17.99 -1.94
CA SER A 207 -20.98 19.03 -1.26
C SER A 207 -21.87 20.24 -1.04
N VAL A 208 -22.01 20.64 0.21
CA VAL A 208 -22.75 21.83 0.64
C VAL A 208 -21.73 22.90 1.01
N SER A 209 -21.76 24.05 0.34
CA SER A 209 -20.87 25.18 0.59
C SER A 209 -21.63 26.34 1.24
N GLU A 210 -20.87 27.34 1.71
CA GLU A 210 -21.39 28.59 2.29
C GLU A 210 -22.16 28.42 3.61
N ILE A 211 -21.87 27.36 4.36
CA ILE A 211 -22.53 27.06 5.65
C ILE A 211 -22.29 28.22 6.64
N PRO A 212 -23.33 28.74 7.32
CA PRO A 212 -23.19 29.88 8.22
C PRO A 212 -22.31 29.54 9.43
N GLU A 213 -21.43 30.48 9.82
CA GLU A 213 -20.61 30.36 11.02
C GLU A 213 -21.44 30.71 12.27
N LEU A 214 -21.99 29.69 12.90
CA LEU A 214 -22.72 29.83 14.16
C LEU A 214 -21.79 29.50 15.34
N PRO A 215 -21.94 30.15 16.51
CA PRO A 215 -21.17 29.86 17.72
C PRO A 215 -21.65 28.55 18.39
N ILE A 216 -21.79 27.49 17.60
CA ILE A 216 -22.15 26.14 18.06
C ILE A 216 -20.97 25.20 17.83
N PRO A 217 -20.85 24.13 18.62
CA PRO A 217 -19.88 23.06 18.38
C PRO A 217 -20.08 22.41 17.01
N ASP A 218 -19.00 21.89 16.44
CA ASP A 218 -19.04 21.27 15.11
C ASP A 218 -19.93 20.01 15.08
N GLU A 219 -20.03 19.28 16.19
CA GLU A 219 -20.96 18.16 16.35
C GLU A 219 -22.42 18.61 16.15
N TRP A 220 -22.80 19.70 16.81
CA TRP A 220 -24.15 20.26 16.66
C TRP A 220 -24.42 20.77 15.24
N MET A 221 -23.39 21.31 14.56
CA MET A 221 -23.54 21.71 13.16
C MET A 221 -23.83 20.49 12.28
N ARG A 222 -23.14 19.37 12.51
CA ARG A 222 -23.40 18.11 11.78
C ARG A 222 -24.81 17.61 12.02
N ASP A 223 -25.27 17.59 13.27
CA ASP A 223 -26.65 17.18 13.60
C ASP A 223 -27.68 18.06 12.91
N LYS A 224 -27.44 19.38 12.85
CA LYS A 224 -28.35 20.31 12.15
C LYS A 224 -28.36 20.06 10.66
N LEU A 225 -27.21 19.82 10.04
CA LEU A 225 -27.15 19.44 8.63
C LEU A 225 -27.90 18.12 8.41
N GLU A 226 -27.67 17.11 9.25
CA GLU A 226 -28.35 15.82 9.16
C GLU A 226 -29.86 15.96 9.16
N LEU A 227 -30.42 16.68 10.12
CA LEU A 227 -31.86 16.89 10.22
C LEU A 227 -32.46 17.60 9.00
N ASN A 228 -31.71 18.51 8.37
CA ASN A 228 -32.19 19.21 7.17
C ASN A 228 -32.13 18.32 5.93
N PHE A 229 -31.09 17.49 5.81
CA PHE A 229 -30.88 16.62 4.66
C PHE A 229 -31.53 15.24 4.80
N TYR A 230 -32.00 14.86 5.99
CA TYR A 230 -32.74 13.62 6.25
C TYR A 230 -34.15 13.63 5.64
N LYS A 231 -34.75 14.81 5.48
CA LYS A 231 -36.15 14.96 5.07
C LYS A 231 -36.34 14.82 3.55
N SER A 232 -36.92 13.71 3.12
CA SER A 232 -37.24 13.47 1.70
C SER A 232 -38.23 14.46 1.07
N GLU A 233 -39.07 15.10 1.88
CA GLU A 233 -40.00 16.16 1.45
C GLU A 233 -39.30 17.40 0.85
N HIS A 234 -38.02 17.62 1.15
CA HIS A 234 -37.21 18.71 0.59
C HIS A 234 -36.13 18.21 -0.39
N GLY A 235 -36.30 17.01 -0.95
CA GLY A 235 -35.32 16.38 -1.82
C GLY A 235 -34.12 15.77 -1.08
N GLY A 236 -34.22 15.62 0.24
CA GLY A 236 -33.24 14.91 1.06
C GLY A 236 -33.43 13.38 1.04
N GLY A 237 -32.66 12.69 1.87
CA GLY A 237 -32.71 11.23 1.98
C GLY A 237 -32.01 10.75 3.25
N GLU A 238 -32.08 9.45 3.52
CA GLU A 238 -31.40 8.86 4.67
C GLU A 238 -29.89 9.11 4.56
N VAL A 239 -29.36 9.81 5.56
CA VAL A 239 -27.96 10.23 5.62
C VAL A 239 -27.14 9.13 6.29
N GLU A 240 -26.05 8.72 5.63
CA GLU A 240 -25.07 7.78 6.16
C GLU A 240 -23.97 8.50 6.97
N ASN A 241 -23.49 9.65 6.46
CA ASN A 241 -22.36 10.36 7.07
C ASN A 241 -22.32 11.85 6.69
N ILE A 242 -21.91 12.70 7.63
CA ILE A 242 -21.63 14.12 7.40
C ILE A 242 -20.22 14.46 7.86
N LYS A 243 -19.42 14.98 6.93
CA LYS A 243 -18.10 15.57 7.20
C LYS A 243 -18.18 17.07 7.05
N TYR A 244 -18.25 17.77 8.18
CA TYR A 244 -18.24 19.23 8.22
C TYR A 244 -16.82 19.76 8.48
N ASP A 245 -16.41 20.75 7.70
CA ASP A 245 -15.21 21.55 7.91
C ASP A 245 -15.59 23.02 8.11
N ARG A 246 -15.39 23.49 9.35
CA ARG A 246 -15.68 24.85 9.77
C ARG A 246 -14.82 25.89 9.05
N ARG A 247 -13.55 25.56 8.74
CA ARG A 247 -12.61 26.52 8.16
C ARG A 247 -12.97 26.85 6.71
N SER A 248 -13.40 25.86 5.94
CA SER A 248 -13.85 26.05 4.56
C SER A 248 -15.33 26.41 4.44
N ARG A 249 -16.09 26.35 5.55
CA ARG A 249 -17.56 26.49 5.57
C ARG A 249 -18.24 25.51 4.60
N THR A 250 -17.72 24.29 4.53
CA THR A 250 -18.24 23.23 3.66
C THR A 250 -18.59 21.97 4.44
N ALA A 251 -19.56 21.22 3.94
CA ALA A 251 -19.88 19.88 4.42
C ALA A 251 -20.03 18.92 3.25
N VAL A 252 -19.50 17.72 3.41
CA VAL A 252 -19.78 16.58 2.51
C VAL A 252 -20.79 15.69 3.20
N ILE A 253 -21.94 15.50 2.55
CA ILE A 253 -23.04 14.67 3.03
C ILE A 253 -23.09 13.42 2.15
N THR A 254 -23.12 12.26 2.80
CA THR A 254 -23.23 10.95 2.14
C THR A 254 -24.58 10.35 2.51
N PHE A 255 -25.34 9.93 1.51
CA PHE A 255 -26.64 9.29 1.63
C PHE A 255 -26.52 7.78 1.49
N THR A 256 -27.42 7.03 2.14
CA THR A 256 -27.44 5.55 2.04
C THR A 256 -27.86 5.11 0.64
N ARG A 257 -28.76 5.86 0.00
CA ARG A 257 -29.33 5.59 -1.32
C ARG A 257 -29.01 6.71 -2.31
N PRO A 258 -28.80 6.38 -3.60
CA PRO A 258 -28.71 7.39 -4.64
C PRO A 258 -30.05 8.11 -4.84
N GLY A 259 -29.99 9.38 -5.24
CA GLY A 259 -31.16 10.21 -5.59
C GLY A 259 -31.62 10.05 -7.03
#